data_AF-A0A2T0VSY5-F1
#
_entry.id   AF-A0A2T0VSY5-F1
#
_cell.length_a   1.000
_cell.length_b   1.000
_cell.length_c   1.000
_cell.angle_alpha   90.00
_cell.angle_beta   90.00
_cell.angle_gamma   90.00
#
_symmetry.space_group_name_H-M   'P 1'
#
loop_
_entity.id
_entity.type
_entity.pdbx_description
1 polymer ?
#
loop_
_entity_poly.entity_id
_entity_poly.type
_entity_poly.pdbx_seq_one_letter_code
_entity_poly.pdbx_strand_id
1 'polypeptide(L)' 'MKVLPALILGIAAIAAAREAAEQFARDANADVGDLRRANQGVFEIRARDQAMGITEAQQPVKTVRVVTTVDYYLR' A
#
# COMPACT_ATOMS: atom_id res chain seq x y z
N MET A 1 -0.55 16.82 -12.16
CA MET A 1 -0.09 15.93 -11.08
C MET A 1 -0.56 16.48 -9.74
N LYS A 2 -1.45 15.79 -9.04
CA LYS A 2 -1.75 16.06 -7.62
C LYS A 2 -0.98 15.01 -6.82
N VAL A 3 0.03 15.45 -6.08
CA VAL A 3 0.90 14.60 -5.23
C VAL A 3 0.27 14.28 -3.86
N LEU A 4 -0.70 15.09 -3.42
CA LEU A 4 -1.45 14.91 -2.17
C LEU A 4 -2.22 13.57 -2.02
N PRO A 5 -2.87 13.01 -3.05
CA PRO A 5 -3.63 11.76 -2.93
C PRO A 5 -2.74 10.54 -2.64
N ALA A 6 -1.53 10.53 -3.18
CA ALA A 6 -0.61 9.41 -3.05
C ALA A 6 -0.06 9.27 -1.62
N LEU A 7 0.13 10.40 -0.92
CA LEU A 7 0.54 10.42 0.49
C LEU A 7 -0.54 9.82 1.40
N ILE A 8 -1.79 10.22 1.20
CA ILE A 8 -2.94 9.74 1.99
C ILE A 8 -3.11 8.22 1.80
N LEU A 9 -2.98 7.73 0.56
CA LEU A 9 -2.99 6.29 0.26
C LEU A 9 -1.86 5.55 0.97
N GLY A 10 -0.66 6.14 1.04
CA GLY A 10 0.48 5.56 1.76
C GLY A 10 0.22 5.40 3.26
N ILE A 11 -0.38 6.40 3.91
CA ILE A 11 -0.72 6.34 5.34
C ILE A 11 -1.75 5.23 5.60
N ALA A 12 -2.80 5.13 4.77
CA ALA A 12 -3.80 4.07 4.89
C ALA A 12 -3.18 2.67 4.70
N ALA A 13 -2.24 2.52 3.75
CA ALA A 13 -1.53 1.27 3.54
C ALA A 13 -0.67 0.86 4.75
N ILE A 14 -0.03 1.82 5.42
CA ILE A 14 0.77 1.57 6.64
C ILE A 14 -0.14 1.13 7.80
N ALA A 15 -1.28 1.80 7.99
CA ALA A 15 -2.25 1.44 9.03
C ALA A 15 -2.79 0.01 8.83
N ALA A 16 -3.20 -0.33 7.61
CA ALA A 16 -3.66 -1.68 7.27
C ALA A 16 -2.57 -2.75 7.45
N ALA A 17 -1.32 -2.43 7.08
CA ALA A 17 -0.20 -3.35 7.29
C ALA A 17 0.07 -3.61 8.77
N ARG A 18 -0.10 -2.60 9.64
CA ARG A 18 0.01 -2.78 11.09
C ARG A 18 -1.11 -3.66 11.65
N GLU A 19 -2.35 -3.43 11.25
CA GLU A 19 -3.49 -4.25 11.67
C GLU A 19 -3.31 -5.74 11.29
N ALA A 20 -2.82 -6.00 10.08
CA ALA A 20 -2.47 -7.35 9.64
C ALA A 20 -1.34 -7.97 10.47
N ALA A 21 -0.30 -7.19 10.81
CA ALA A 21 0.79 -7.64 11.67
C ALA A 21 0.28 -7.97 13.08
N GLU A 22 -0.65 -7.19 13.62
CA GLU A 22 -1.27 -7.46 14.93
C GLU A 22 -2.08 -8.75 14.93
N GLN A 23 -2.82 -9.02 13.86
CA GLN A 23 -3.52 -10.29 13.71
C GLN A 23 -2.54 -11.47 13.67
N PHE A 24 -1.48 -11.35 12.86
CA PHE A 24 -0.46 -12.39 12.74
C PHE A 24 0.26 -12.66 14.07
N ALA A 25 0.55 -11.60 14.83
CA ALA A 25 1.17 -11.72 16.15
C ALA A 25 0.25 -12.48 17.12
N ARG A 26 -1.05 -12.11 17.18
CA ARG A 26 -2.05 -12.82 18.00
C ARG A 26 -2.12 -14.30 17.64
N ASP A 27 -2.16 -14.63 16.35
CA ASP A 27 -2.20 -16.02 15.87
C ASP A 27 -0.91 -16.80 16.22
N ALA A 28 0.22 -16.11 16.37
CA ALA A 28 1.49 -16.67 16.81
C ALA A 28 1.70 -16.63 18.33
N ASN A 29 0.68 -16.23 19.11
CA ASN A 29 0.76 -16.02 20.56
C ASN A 29 1.92 -15.08 20.98
N ALA A 30 2.12 -14.03 20.19
CA ALA A 30 3.11 -12.99 20.38
C ALA A 30 2.47 -11.60 20.22
N ASP A 31 3.21 -10.55 20.55
CA ASP A 31 2.85 -9.16 20.32
C ASP A 31 3.69 -8.55 19.19
N VAL A 32 3.12 -7.57 18.48
CA VAL A 32 3.89 -6.74 17.54
C VAL A 32 4.85 -5.87 18.33
N GLY A 33 6.15 -6.04 18.07
CA GLY A 33 7.23 -5.24 18.62
C GLY A 33 7.60 -4.05 17.73
N ASP A 34 8.84 -3.60 17.88
CA ASP A 34 9.32 -2.42 17.16
C ASP A 34 9.38 -2.66 15.64
N LEU A 35 9.22 -1.56 14.89
CA LEU A 35 9.40 -1.54 13.45
C LEU A 35 10.87 -1.85 13.11
N ARG A 36 11.09 -2.98 12.45
CA ARG A 36 12.43 -3.42 12.03
C ARG A 36 12.88 -2.72 10.76
N ARG A 37 11.98 -2.60 9.78
CA ARG A 37 12.25 -2.02 8.47
C ARG A 37 10.98 -1.48 7.85
N ALA A 38 11.07 -0.35 7.16
CA ALA A 38 10.01 0.16 6.31
C ALA A 38 10.58 0.51 4.93
N ASN A 39 9.91 0.03 3.89
CA ASN A 39 10.15 0.38 2.50
C ASN A 39 8.85 0.92 1.89
N GLN A 40 8.81 2.22 1.63
CA GLN A 40 7.75 2.82 0.82
C GLN A 40 8.04 2.50 -0.64
N GLY A 41 7.30 1.55 -1.21
CA GLY A 41 7.49 1.05 -2.57
C GLY A 41 7.16 2.08 -3.64
N VAL A 42 7.38 1.66 -4.89
CA VAL A 42 7.27 2.51 -6.09
C VAL A 42 5.79 2.81 -6.40
N PHE A 43 5.51 4.06 -6.81
CA PHE A 43 4.18 4.46 -7.27
C PHE A 43 3.91 3.89 -8.67
N GLU A 44 2.86 3.08 -8.81
CA GLU A 44 2.45 2.54 -10.11
C GLU A 44 1.10 3.17 -10.52
N ILE A 45 1.09 3.88 -11.65
CA ILE A 45 -0.10 4.50 -12.22
C ILE A 45 -0.56 3.59 -13.37
N ARG A 46 -1.73 2.98 -13.23
CA ARG A 46 -2.35 2.13 -14.26
C ARG A 46 -3.58 2.80 -14.85
N ALA A 47 -3.92 2.43 -16.08
CA ALA A 47 -5.25 2.71 -16.66
C ALA A 47 -6.35 2.14 -15.75
N ARG A 48 -7.47 2.86 -15.62
CA ARG A 48 -8.61 2.42 -14.81
C ARG A 48 -9.34 1.23 -15.42
N ASP A 49 -9.45 1.20 -16.75
CA ASP A 49 -10.08 0.12 -17.52
C ASP A 49 -9.08 -0.52 -18.50
N GLN A 50 -8.84 -1.82 -18.39
CA GLN A 50 -8.17 -2.60 -19.43
C GLN A 50 -9.25 -3.18 -20.38
N ALA A 51 -9.88 -2.32 -21.18
CA ALA A 51 -10.82 -2.75 -22.22
C ALA A 51 -10.13 -2.73 -23.60
N MET A 52 -10.43 -3.74 -24.43
CA MET A 52 -9.90 -3.83 -25.80
C MET A 52 -10.27 -2.57 -26.60
N GLY A 53 -9.27 -1.83 -27.08
CA GLY A 53 -9.45 -0.64 -27.91
C GLY A 53 -9.39 0.71 -27.18
N ILE A 54 -9.21 0.74 -25.85
CA ILE A 54 -9.06 1.99 -25.08
C ILE A 54 -7.57 2.20 -24.75
N THR A 55 -6.99 3.29 -25.27
CA THR A 55 -5.60 3.65 -24.99
C THR A 55 -5.45 4.45 -23.69
N GLU A 56 -4.30 4.34 -23.04
CA GLU A 56 -4.00 5.05 -21.79
C GLU A 56 -4.20 6.58 -21.90
N ALA A 57 -3.98 7.17 -23.07
CA ALA A 57 -4.14 8.60 -23.30
C ALA A 57 -5.61 9.07 -23.27
N GLN A 58 -6.57 8.16 -23.49
CA GLN A 58 -8.00 8.46 -23.58
C GLN A 58 -8.73 8.33 -22.23
N GLN A 59 -8.06 7.86 -21.16
CA GLN A 59 -8.66 7.72 -19.84
C GLN A 59 -8.27 8.87 -18.90
N PRO A 60 -9.20 9.80 -18.59
CA PRO A 60 -8.93 10.91 -17.68
C PRO A 60 -8.78 10.45 -16.22
N VAL A 61 -9.28 9.26 -15.87
CA VAL A 61 -9.11 8.68 -14.54
C VAL A 61 -8.07 7.57 -14.59
N LYS A 62 -7.08 7.69 -13.72
CA LYS A 62 -5.99 6.72 -13.55
C LYS A 62 -6.12 6.04 -12.19
N THR A 63 -5.81 4.76 -12.14
CA THR A 63 -5.71 4.00 -10.89
C THR A 63 -4.29 4.17 -10.35
N VAL A 64 -4.16 4.72 -9.14
CA VAL A 64 -2.88 4.85 -8.45
C VAL A 64 -2.78 3.72 -7.44
N ARG A 65 -1.75 2.88 -7.58
CA ARG A 65 -1.43 1.83 -6.63
C ARG A 65 -0.18 2.23 -5.85
N VAL A 66 -0.29 2.19 -4.52
CA VAL A 66 0.81 2.43 -3.58
C VAL A 66 1.07 1.12 -2.85
N VAL A 67 2.31 0.65 -2.91
CA VAL A 67 2.74 -0.53 -2.16
C VAL A 67 3.70 -0.05 -1.07
N THR A 68 3.44 -0.38 0.18
CA THR A 68 4.36 -0.11 1.29
C THR A 68 4.61 -1.42 2.01
N THR A 69 5.88 -1.75 2.21
CA THR A 69 6.31 -2.97 2.92
C THR A 69 6.89 -2.56 4.26
N VAL A 70 6.35 -3.12 5.34
CA VAL A 70 6.82 -2.90 6.71
C VAL A 70 7.09 -4.24 7.38
N ASP A 71 8.25 -4.36 8.02
CA ASP A 71 8.66 -5.53 8.79
C ASP A 71 8.67 -5.17 10.27
N TYR A 72 8.04 -5.99 11.11
CA TYR A 72 8.03 -5.84 12.56
C TYR A 72 8.76 -7.00 13.23
N TYR A 73 9.32 -6.74 14.41
CA TYR A 73 9.65 -7.82 15.33
C TYR A 73 8.38 -8.36 16.00
N LEU A 74 8.41 -9.63 16.40
CA LEU A 74 7.45 -10.20 17.33
C LEU A 74 8.12 -10.36 18.70
N ARG A 75 7.37 -10.20 19.77
CA ARG A 75 7.84 -10.37 21.15
C ARG A 75 6.87 -11.15 22.00
#